data_AF-A0A914KHQ4-F1
#
_entry.id   AF-A0A914KHQ4-F1
#
_cell.length_a   1.000
_cell.length_b   1.000
_cell.length_c   1.000
_cell.angle_alpha   90.00
_cell.angle_beta   90.00
_cell.angle_gamma   90.00
#
_symmetry.space_group_name_H-M   'P 1'
#
loop_
_entity.id
_entity.type
_entity.pdbx_description
1 polymer ?
#
loop_
_entity_poly.entity_id
_entity_poly.type
_entity_poly.pdbx_seq_one_letter_code
_entity_poly.pdbx_strand_id
1 'polypeptide(L)'
;MCVVTGWGRLKEGGERPLTLREIHVPILSTTTCNNFRHYSGRMHTTSMICAGFNNGRIDSCQGDSGGPLQCQNKKGVWELQGVVSWGIGCAQPKFPGVYTKIYAMKPWIRTEMSKLRPKRN
;
A
#
# COMPACT_ATOMS: atom_id res chain seq x y z
N MET A 1 3.78 -11.94 5.28
CA MET A 1 2.87 -11.63 4.16
C MET A 1 1.93 -10.53 4.61
N CYS A 2 1.48 -9.67 3.70
CA CYS A 2 0.53 -8.60 3.97
C CYS A 2 -0.71 -8.77 3.10
N VAL A 3 -1.82 -8.18 3.52
CA VAL A 3 -3.10 -8.23 2.84
C VAL A 3 -3.50 -6.83 2.41
N VAL A 4 -3.92 -6.70 1.16
CA VAL A 4 -4.56 -5.49 0.64
C VAL A 4 -5.99 -5.85 0.30
N THR A 5 -6.92 -4.98 0.70
CA THR A 5 -8.36 -5.18 0.47
C THR A 5 -8.97 -3.98 -0.21
N GLY A 6 -9.88 -4.19 -1.17
CA GLY A 6 -10.60 -3.08 -1.81
C GLY A 6 -11.61 -3.49 -2.88
N TRP A 7 -12.22 -2.47 -3.48
CA TRP A 7 -13.17 -2.55 -4.59
C TRP A 7 -12.62 -1.89 -5.88
N GLY A 8 -11.30 -1.78 -5.98
CA GLY A 8 -10.62 -1.33 -7.17
C GLY A 8 -10.83 -2.28 -8.35
N ARG A 9 -10.40 -1.83 -9.53
CA ARG A 9 -10.59 -2.58 -10.77
C ARG A 9 -9.86 -3.92 -10.73
N LEU A 10 -10.48 -4.98 -11.26
CA LEU A 10 -9.91 -6.34 -11.28
C LEU A 10 -8.69 -6.49 -12.22
N LYS A 11 -8.52 -5.53 -13.13
CA LYS A 11 -7.38 -5.37 -14.03
C LYS A 11 -7.29 -3.91 -14.42
N GLU A 12 -6.14 -3.50 -14.94
CA GLU A 12 -5.94 -2.14 -15.44
C GLU A 12 -7.04 -1.73 -16.44
N GLY A 13 -7.76 -0.64 -16.14
CA GLY A 13 -8.89 -0.16 -16.95
C GLY A 13 -10.14 -1.06 -16.96
N GLY A 14 -10.13 -2.21 -16.28
CA GLY A 14 -11.21 -3.18 -16.24
C GLY A 14 -12.33 -2.84 -15.26
N GLU A 15 -13.25 -3.77 -15.02
CA GLU A 15 -14.42 -3.52 -14.16
C GLU A 15 -14.10 -3.53 -12.67
N ARG A 16 -14.98 -2.89 -11.88
CA ARG A 16 -14.94 -2.97 -10.41
C ARG A 16 -15.77 -4.16 -9.93
N PRO A 17 -15.30 -4.89 -8.89
CA PRO A 17 -16.05 -5.98 -8.33
C PRO A 17 -17.25 -5.47 -7.50
N LEU A 18 -18.31 -6.27 -7.44
CA LEU A 18 -19.46 -6.02 -6.55
C LEU A 18 -19.17 -6.35 -5.09
N THR A 19 -18.19 -7.24 -4.85
CA THR A 19 -17.78 -7.69 -3.53
C THR A 19 -16.36 -7.23 -3.23
N LEU A 20 -16.06 -7.04 -1.94
CA LEU A 20 -14.71 -6.74 -1.48
C LEU A 20 -13.75 -7.83 -1.98
N ARG A 21 -12.56 -7.43 -2.45
CA ARG A 21 -11.49 -8.33 -2.82
C ARG A 21 -10.33 -8.21 -1.85
N GLU A 22 -9.56 -9.27 -1.76
CA GLU A 22 -8.31 -9.32 -0.99
C GLU A 22 -7.20 -9.95 -1.82
N ILE A 23 -5.97 -9.48 -1.62
CA ILE A 23 -4.77 -10.07 -2.18
C ILE A 23 -3.67 -10.18 -1.12
N HIS A 24 -2.83 -11.19 -1.25
CA HIS A 24 -1.69 -11.40 -0.35
C HIS A 24 -0.38 -11.04 -1.05
N VAL A 25 0.31 -10.01 -0.53
CA VAL A 25 1.53 -9.47 -1.14
C VAL A 25 2.67 -9.38 -0.12
N PRO A 26 3.92 -9.67 -0.52
CA PRO A 26 5.07 -9.42 0.34
C PRO A 26 5.48 -7.94 0.28
N ILE A 27 5.98 -7.40 1.39
CA ILE A 27 6.71 -6.13 1.37
C ILE A 27 8.06 -6.36 0.70
N LEU A 28 8.42 -5.49 -0.22
CA LEU A 28 9.72 -5.49 -0.87
C LEU A 28 10.60 -4.40 -0.29
N SER A 29 11.93 -4.57 -0.37
CA SER A 29 12.83 -3.52 0.07
C SER A 29 12.68 -2.29 -0.83
N THR A 30 12.72 -1.09 -0.25
CA THR A 30 12.65 0.16 -1.01
C THR A 30 13.79 0.27 -2.02
N THR A 31 14.98 -0.28 -1.71
CA THR A 31 16.11 -0.37 -2.64
C THR A 31 15.78 -1.22 -3.86
N THR A 32 15.08 -2.34 -3.68
CA THR A 32 14.61 -3.18 -4.80
C THR A 32 13.62 -2.41 -5.66
N CYS A 33 12.62 -1.75 -5.06
CA CYS A 33 11.59 -1.06 -5.85
C CYS A 33 12.05 0.24 -6.49
N ASN A 34 13.03 0.93 -5.91
CA ASN A 34 13.47 2.23 -6.42
C ASN A 34 14.73 2.17 -7.29
N ASN A 35 15.22 0.97 -7.62
CA ASN A 35 16.35 0.83 -8.54
C ASN A 35 15.96 1.18 -9.99
N PHE A 36 16.97 1.30 -10.85
CA PHE A 36 16.84 1.68 -12.26
C PHE A 36 15.90 0.77 -13.08
N ARG A 37 15.79 -0.52 -12.74
CA ARG A 37 14.93 -1.48 -13.46
C ARG A 37 13.46 -1.45 -13.02
N HIS A 38 13.15 -0.69 -11.97
CA HIS A 38 11.83 -0.54 -11.38
C HIS A 38 11.42 0.93 -11.44
N TYR A 39 11.19 1.59 -10.31
CA TYR A 39 10.73 2.99 -10.27
C TYR A 39 11.82 4.04 -10.52
N SER A 40 13.09 3.65 -10.68
CA SER A 40 14.19 4.52 -11.12
C SER A 40 14.25 5.86 -10.37
N GLY A 41 14.27 5.79 -9.04
CA GLY A 41 14.34 6.98 -8.17
C GLY A 41 13.01 7.70 -7.91
N ARG A 42 11.91 7.34 -8.57
CA ARG A 42 10.61 8.03 -8.42
C ARG A 42 9.95 7.83 -7.05
N MET A 43 10.31 6.80 -6.30
CA MET A 43 9.77 6.58 -4.95
C MET A 43 10.53 7.43 -3.92
N HIS A 44 9.78 8.13 -3.06
CA HIS A 44 10.37 8.79 -1.91
C HIS A 44 10.67 7.78 -0.79
N THR A 45 11.94 7.48 -0.58
CA THR A 45 12.37 6.27 0.15
C THR A 45 12.03 6.27 1.64
N THR A 46 11.81 7.45 2.24
CA THR A 46 11.50 7.59 3.66
C THR A 46 9.99 7.55 3.96
N SER A 47 9.15 7.98 3.00
CA SER A 47 7.69 8.08 3.18
C SER A 47 6.90 7.05 2.39
N MET A 48 7.53 6.27 1.52
CA MET A 48 6.88 5.22 0.71
C MET A 48 7.45 3.83 1.01
N ILE A 49 6.60 2.82 0.84
CA ILE A 49 6.96 1.40 0.78
C ILE A 49 6.33 0.80 -0.47
N CYS A 50 6.82 -0.36 -0.89
CA CYS A 50 6.23 -1.12 -1.99
C CYS A 50 5.92 -2.54 -1.53
N ALA A 51 4.88 -3.12 -2.12
CA ALA A 51 4.48 -4.50 -1.86
C ALA A 51 3.93 -5.14 -3.14
N GLY A 52 4.27 -6.40 -3.38
CA GLY A 52 3.91 -7.12 -4.59
C GLY A 52 5.00 -8.12 -5.00
N PHE A 53 4.84 -8.73 -6.16
CA PHE A 53 5.84 -9.65 -6.70
C PHE A 53 6.59 -9.01 -7.86
N ASN A 54 7.90 -9.27 -7.96
CA ASN A 54 8.72 -8.72 -9.03
C ASN A 54 8.29 -9.19 -10.43
N ASN A 55 7.63 -10.35 -10.54
CA ASN A 55 7.06 -10.86 -11.78
C ASN A 55 5.59 -10.44 -12.02
N GLY A 56 5.07 -9.48 -11.25
CA GLY A 56 3.68 -9.01 -11.37
C GLY A 56 2.69 -9.95 -10.65
N ARG A 57 1.67 -10.44 -11.36
CA ARG A 57 0.62 -11.39 -10.91
C ARG A 57 -0.55 -10.76 -10.17
N ILE A 58 -0.31 -10.19 -8.99
CA ILE A 58 -1.37 -9.62 -8.14
C ILE A 58 -0.92 -8.29 -7.56
N ASP A 59 -1.83 -7.33 -7.53
CA ASP A 59 -1.57 -5.95 -7.13
C ASP A 59 -2.87 -5.23 -6.80
N SER A 60 -2.77 -4.15 -6.01
CA SER A 60 -3.84 -3.16 -5.93
C SER A 60 -4.00 -2.42 -7.25
N CYS A 61 -5.18 -1.91 -7.56
CA CYS A 61 -5.43 -1.27 -8.84
C CYS A 61 -6.29 -0.01 -8.71
N GLN A 62 -6.73 0.57 -9.84
CA GLN A 62 -7.43 1.85 -9.82
C GLN A 62 -8.73 1.75 -9.00
N GLY A 63 -8.89 2.66 -8.03
CA GLY A 63 -10.01 2.66 -7.09
C GLY A 63 -9.68 2.04 -5.73
N ASP A 64 -8.54 1.36 -5.57
CA ASP A 64 -8.08 0.90 -4.25
C ASP A 64 -7.34 2.00 -3.46
N SER A 65 -7.00 3.14 -4.08
CA SER A 65 -6.29 4.25 -3.43
C SER A 65 -6.95 4.68 -2.12
N GLY A 66 -6.14 4.84 -1.06
CA GLY A 66 -6.63 5.07 0.30
C GLY A 66 -6.93 3.78 1.09
N GLY A 67 -7.02 2.64 0.40
CA GLY A 67 -7.23 1.33 1.01
C GLY A 67 -6.04 0.82 1.82
N PRO A 68 -6.25 -0.15 2.72
CA PRO A 68 -5.25 -0.58 3.68
C PRO A 68 -4.30 -1.65 3.13
N LEU A 69 -3.00 -1.50 3.40
CA LEU A 69 -2.02 -2.59 3.37
C LEU A 69 -1.76 -3.03 4.81
N GLN A 70 -2.28 -4.19 5.18
CA GLN A 70 -2.29 -4.72 6.54
C GLN A 70 -1.35 -5.90 6.65
N CYS A 71 -0.58 -6.00 7.73
CA CYS A 71 0.27 -7.17 7.96
C CYS A 71 0.04 -7.70 9.37
N GLN A 72 -0.01 -9.01 9.51
CA GLN A 72 -0.13 -9.65 10.81
C GLN A 72 1.25 -9.73 11.47
N ASN A 73 1.37 -9.24 12.70
CA ASN A 73 2.60 -9.36 13.48
C ASN A 73 2.75 -10.76 14.10
N LYS A 74 3.88 -11.04 14.75
CA LYS A 74 4.15 -12.35 15.39
C LYS A 74 3.14 -12.75 16.47
N LYS A 75 2.37 -11.80 16.99
CA LYS A 75 1.33 -12.02 18.02
C LYS A 75 -0.07 -12.21 17.42
N GLY A 76 -0.18 -12.28 16.10
CA GLY A 76 -1.45 -12.44 15.42
C GLY A 76 -2.25 -11.14 15.26
N VAL A 77 -1.69 -9.98 15.61
CA VAL A 77 -2.39 -8.68 15.51
C VAL A 77 -2.17 -8.08 14.14
N TRP A 78 -3.25 -7.62 13.52
CA TRP A 78 -3.21 -6.89 12.24
C TRP A 78 -2.78 -5.44 12.46
N GLU A 79 -1.75 -5.03 11.72
CA GLU A 79 -1.22 -3.68 11.76
C GLU A 79 -1.29 -3.05 10.37
N LEU A 80 -1.77 -1.80 10.31
CA LEU A 80 -1.72 -1.01 9.09
C LEU A 80 -0.27 -0.59 8.81
N GLN A 81 0.34 -1.19 7.80
CA GLN A 81 1.72 -0.90 7.39
C GLN A 81 1.78 0.14 6.27
N GLY A 82 0.76 0.17 5.42
CA GLY A 82 0.68 1.13 4.32
C GLY A 82 -0.73 1.52 3.90
N VAL A 83 -0.80 2.55 3.07
CA VAL A 83 -2.03 3.01 2.41
C VAL A 83 -1.79 3.01 0.92
N VAL A 84 -2.66 2.34 0.15
CA VAL A 84 -2.57 2.25 -1.32
C VAL A 84 -2.45 3.66 -1.89
N SER A 85 -1.44 3.91 -2.72
CA SER A 85 -1.16 5.24 -3.26
C SER A 85 -1.13 5.23 -4.78
N TRP A 86 -0.15 4.55 -5.38
CA TRP A 86 0.06 4.57 -6.83
C TRP A 86 0.85 3.34 -7.32
N GLY A 87 0.98 3.21 -8.64
CA GLY A 87 1.79 2.19 -9.32
C GLY A 87 1.89 2.50 -10.81
N ILE A 88 2.75 1.79 -11.54
CA ILE A 88 2.77 1.81 -13.01
C ILE A 88 1.93 0.63 -13.50
N GLY A 89 0.77 0.94 -14.06
CA GLY A 89 -0.25 -0.06 -14.39
C GLY A 89 -0.76 -0.81 -13.15
N CYS A 90 -1.30 -2.01 -13.37
CA CYS A 90 -1.68 -2.92 -12.29
C CYS A 90 -1.08 -4.31 -12.53
N ALA A 91 -0.43 -4.87 -11.50
CA ALA A 91 0.19 -6.21 -11.55
C ALA A 91 1.22 -6.40 -12.67
N GLN A 92 1.85 -5.30 -13.11
CA GLN A 92 2.90 -5.34 -14.12
C GLN A 92 4.21 -5.88 -13.53
N PRO A 93 4.98 -6.71 -14.27
CA PRO A 93 6.31 -7.12 -13.85
C PRO A 93 7.20 -5.90 -13.56
N LYS A 94 8.01 -5.99 -12.50
CA LYS A 94 8.93 -4.95 -11.99
C LYS A 94 8.27 -3.70 -11.40
N PHE A 95 6.95 -3.57 -11.46
CA PHE A 95 6.21 -2.41 -10.95
C PHE A 95 5.20 -2.83 -9.87
N PRO A 96 5.67 -3.26 -8.69
CA PRO A 96 4.78 -3.57 -7.57
C PRO A 96 4.07 -2.30 -7.08
N GLY A 97 2.88 -2.44 -6.49
CA GLY A 97 2.16 -1.31 -5.89
C GLY A 97 3.00 -0.51 -4.89
N VAL A 98 2.81 0.80 -4.89
CA VAL A 98 3.46 1.76 -3.99
C VAL A 98 2.43 2.30 -2.99
N TYR A 99 2.84 2.31 -1.73
CA TYR A 99 2.00 2.63 -0.58
C TYR A 99 2.67 3.71 0.26
N THR A 100 1.87 4.57 0.87
CA THR A 100 2.35 5.49 1.92
C THR A 100 2.81 4.68 3.13
N LYS A 101 4.01 4.96 3.65
CA LYS A 101 4.59 4.26 4.81
C LYS A 101 3.96 4.78 6.11
N ILE A 102 3.05 4.02 6.72
CA ILE A 102 2.34 4.47 7.93
C ILE A 102 3.29 4.76 9.09
N TYR A 103 4.35 3.96 9.23
CA TYR A 103 5.33 4.19 10.30
C TYR A 103 5.95 5.60 10.22
N ALA A 104 6.25 6.09 9.02
CA ALA A 104 6.80 7.43 8.81
C ALA A 104 5.76 8.53 9.07
N MET A 105 4.47 8.24 8.87
CA MET A 105 3.38 9.19 9.07
C MET A 105 2.88 9.25 10.52
N LYS A 106 3.31 8.34 11.41
CA LYS A 106 2.86 8.27 12.81
C LYS A 106 2.86 9.61 13.56
N PRO A 107 3.92 10.45 13.49
CA PRO A 107 3.91 11.74 14.17
C PRO A 107 2.79 12.66 13.66
N TRP A 108 2.64 12.75 12.34
CA TRP A 108 1.59 13.54 11.70
C TRP A 108 0.19 13.03 12.09
N ILE A 109 -0.04 11.72 12.02
CA ILE A 109 -1.32 11.10 12.40
C ILE A 109 -1.67 11.46 13.85
N ARG A 110 -0.71 11.38 14.79
CA ARG A 110 -0.93 11.72 16.20
C ARG A 110 -1.29 13.20 16.38
N THR A 111 -0.58 14.08 15.69
CA THR A 111 -0.84 15.52 15.73
C THR A 111 -2.26 15.82 15.23
N GLU A 112 -2.66 15.31 14.07
CA GLU A 112 -4.00 15.57 13.55
C GLU A 112 -5.10 14.95 14.42
N MET A 113 -4.90 13.72 14.92
CA MET A 113 -5.87 13.11 15.84
C MET A 113 -6.01 13.90 17.15
N SER A 114 -4.95 14.55 17.66
CA SER A 114 -5.05 15.36 18.88
C SER A 114 -5.89 16.62 18.69
N LYS A 115 -5.89 17.22 17.50
CA LYS A 115 -6.72 18.39 17.19
C LYS A 115 -8.21 18.05 17.16
N LEU A 116 -8.54 16.81 16.81
CA LEU A 116 -9.91 16.31 16.71
C LEU A 116 -10.47 15.81 18.05
N ARG A 117 -9.65 15.75 19.12
CA ARG A 117 -10.14 15.35 20.44
C ARG A 117 -10.94 16.49 21.08
N PRO A 118 -12.19 16.23 21.53
CA PRO A 118 -12.92 17.20 22.33
C PRO A 118 -12.11 17.56 23.58
N LYS A 119 -12.03 18.86 23.90
CA LYS A 119 -11.50 19.28 25.20
C LYS A 119 -12.43 18.69 26.27
N ARG A 120 -11.88 17.81 27.12
CA ARG A 120 -12.60 17.39 28.32
C ARG A 120 -12.64 18.59 29.27
N ASN A 121 -13.85 19.08 29.56
CA ASN A 121 -14.10 20.00 30.67
C ASN A 121 -13.86 19.29 31.99
#